data_AF-A0A1Y3N135-F1
#
_entry.id   AF-A0A1Y3N135-F1
#
_cell.length_a   1.000
_cell.length_b   1.000
_cell.length_c   1.000
_cell.angle_alpha   90.00
_cell.angle_beta   90.00
_cell.angle_gamma   90.00
#
_symmetry.space_group_name_H-M   'P 1'
#
loop_
_entity.id
_entity.type
_entity.pdbx_description
1 polymer ?
#
loop_
_entity_poly.entity_id
_entity_poly.type
_entity_poly.pdbx_seq_one_letter_code
_entity_poly.pdbx_strand_id
1 'polypeptide(L)'
;MKYSGKTVVGGKNWPLHLLDLHNMTLWNFSMKGSVIDSRMVPRDIFKTSLLNQYELYIKKMIKRGKFYNSWNSNDTLFSLWIGCNDIRFIKRNYNNNKKIPRLTLIFNIIIQNMFNTIEKMYKTGAKNFLILNIPPLDKAPLNDSGKYNYYKYDVMHFNTSFNIKAEILAKKYKDINIIVYNTREEYEYIMNNYKEFNLIDGHSKWSANKTANLKNYFWLDRSHISFRGNEILAKDINDLLSSINN
;
A
#
# COMPACT_ATOMS: atom_id res chain seq x y z
N MET A 1 7.76 17.03 -5.70
CA MET A 1 6.53 17.68 -5.19
C MET A 1 6.85 18.23 -3.81
N LYS A 2 6.47 19.48 -3.49
CA LYS A 2 6.69 20.03 -2.14
C LYS A 2 5.65 19.40 -1.20
N TYR A 3 6.12 18.73 -0.14
CA TYR A 3 5.25 18.22 0.92
C TYR A 3 4.46 19.39 1.53
N SER A 4 3.13 19.27 1.58
CA SER A 4 2.23 20.34 2.04
C SER A 4 1.97 20.33 3.56
N GLY A 5 2.63 19.44 4.31
CA GLY A 5 2.46 19.32 5.76
C GLY A 5 1.17 18.61 6.23
N LYS A 6 0.24 18.28 5.32
CA LYS A 6 -1.03 17.60 5.66
C LYS A 6 -1.10 16.22 5.01
N THR A 7 -1.25 15.17 5.82
CA THR A 7 -1.56 13.80 5.37
C THR A 7 -2.78 13.28 6.11
N VAL A 8 -3.30 12.12 5.70
CA VAL A 8 -4.38 11.42 6.42
C VAL A 8 -3.92 10.70 7.70
N VAL A 9 -2.64 10.83 8.07
CA VAL A 9 -2.05 10.12 9.24
C VAL A 9 -1.67 11.05 10.40
N GLY A 10 -2.01 12.35 10.29
CA GLY A 10 -1.73 13.34 11.33
C GLY A 10 -0.26 13.81 11.40
N GLY A 11 0.53 13.57 10.35
CA GLY A 11 1.94 13.94 10.26
C GLY A 11 2.59 13.48 8.95
N LYS A 12 3.86 13.06 8.98
CA LYS A 12 4.50 12.39 7.82
C LYS A 12 3.96 10.96 7.68
N ASN A 13 3.83 10.49 6.44
CA ASN A 13 3.57 9.07 6.15
C ASN A 13 4.90 8.37 5.82
N TRP A 14 4.88 7.04 5.70
CA TRP A 14 6.11 6.24 5.61
C TRP A 14 7.11 6.68 4.50
N PRO A 15 6.71 7.11 3.27
CA PRO A 15 7.69 7.56 2.28
C PRO A 15 8.35 8.89 2.66
N LEU A 16 7.63 9.75 3.39
CA LEU A 16 8.19 11.00 3.89
C LEU A 16 9.13 10.78 5.07
N HIS A 17 8.94 9.70 5.85
CA HIS A 17 9.93 9.29 6.84
C HIS A 17 11.17 8.70 6.18
N LEU A 18 11.03 7.93 5.10
CA LEU A 18 12.18 7.51 4.30
C LEU A 18 12.97 8.69 3.72
N LEU A 19 12.29 9.77 3.28
CA LEU A 19 12.97 11.00 2.86
C LEU A 19 13.83 11.64 3.96
N ASP A 20 13.50 11.44 5.24
CA ASP A 20 14.29 12.00 6.34
C ASP A 20 15.56 11.19 6.60
N LEU A 21 15.59 9.92 6.16
CA LEU A 21 16.72 9.00 6.33
C LEU A 21 17.70 9.05 5.16
N HIS A 22 17.27 9.57 4.00
CA HIS A 22 18.03 9.49 2.75
C HIS A 22 17.95 10.78 1.96
N ASN A 23 19.04 11.11 1.26
CA ASN A 23 19.01 12.18 0.27
C ASN A 23 18.39 11.69 -1.04
N MET A 24 17.05 11.67 -1.11
CA MET A 24 16.31 11.18 -2.28
C MET A 24 15.20 12.15 -2.72
N THR A 25 14.73 12.00 -3.97
CA THR A 25 13.57 12.74 -4.47
C THR A 25 12.32 11.86 -4.45
N LEU A 26 11.23 12.35 -3.86
CA LEU A 26 9.94 11.66 -3.86
C LEU A 26 8.98 12.19 -4.94
N TRP A 27 8.59 11.31 -5.87
CA TRP A 27 7.45 11.50 -6.77
C TRP A 27 6.25 10.67 -6.30
N ASN A 28 5.42 11.27 -5.46
CA ASN A 28 4.21 10.65 -4.94
C ASN A 28 3.02 10.75 -5.92
N PHE A 29 2.66 9.63 -6.55
CA PHE A 29 1.45 9.51 -7.37
C PHE A 29 0.24 8.97 -6.60
N SER A 30 0.38 8.62 -5.32
CA SER A 30 -0.69 8.02 -4.51
C SER A 30 -1.84 9.00 -4.30
N MET A 31 -3.06 8.49 -4.47
CA MET A 31 -4.30 9.24 -4.27
C MET A 31 -5.17 8.59 -3.21
N LYS A 32 -5.68 9.41 -2.28
CA LYS A 32 -6.57 8.95 -1.20
C LYS A 32 -7.77 8.20 -1.77
N GLY A 33 -8.11 7.08 -1.15
CA GLY A 33 -9.30 6.31 -1.50
C GLY A 33 -9.15 5.48 -2.77
N SER A 34 -7.99 5.48 -3.42
CA SER A 34 -7.76 4.71 -4.63
C SER A 34 -7.89 3.21 -4.42
N VAL A 35 -8.54 2.59 -5.40
CA VAL A 35 -8.57 1.15 -5.65
C VAL A 35 -7.58 0.80 -6.77
N ILE A 36 -7.34 -0.48 -7.04
CA ILE A 36 -6.49 -0.87 -8.17
C ILE A 36 -7.17 -0.55 -9.50
N ASP A 37 -8.44 -0.94 -9.67
CA ASP A 37 -9.24 -0.69 -10.88
C ASP A 37 -10.65 -0.19 -10.52
N SER A 38 -10.91 1.09 -10.77
CA SER A 38 -12.20 1.73 -10.43
C SER A 38 -13.36 1.24 -11.28
N ARG A 39 -13.12 0.51 -12.37
CA ARG A 39 -14.19 -0.14 -13.16
C ARG A 39 -14.68 -1.41 -12.46
N MET A 40 -13.80 -2.09 -11.73
CA MET A 40 -14.12 -3.30 -10.98
C MET A 40 -14.63 -2.98 -9.57
N VAL A 41 -14.05 -1.96 -8.92
CA VAL A 41 -14.44 -1.48 -7.59
C VAL A 41 -14.78 0.01 -7.67
N PRO A 42 -15.96 0.37 -8.20
CA PRO A 42 -16.36 1.77 -8.26
C PRO A 42 -16.57 2.33 -6.86
N ARG A 43 -16.20 3.59 -6.67
CA ARG A 43 -16.31 4.31 -5.41
C ARG A 43 -17.04 5.63 -5.64
N ASP A 44 -18.01 5.91 -4.78
CA ASP A 44 -18.92 7.06 -4.97
C ASP A 44 -18.19 8.40 -4.86
N ILE A 45 -17.28 8.52 -3.90
CA ILE A 45 -16.56 9.76 -3.59
C ILE A 45 -15.21 9.83 -4.30
N PHE A 46 -14.49 8.70 -4.42
CA PHE A 46 -13.12 8.67 -4.93
C PHE A 46 -13.08 8.03 -6.31
N LYS A 47 -12.78 8.82 -7.35
CA LYS A 47 -12.75 8.34 -8.75
C LYS A 47 -11.35 7.97 -9.25
N THR A 48 -10.38 7.84 -8.35
CA THR A 48 -8.97 7.62 -8.67
C THR A 48 -8.59 6.16 -8.46
N SER A 49 -7.76 5.60 -9.33
CA SER A 49 -7.28 4.21 -9.25
C SER A 49 -5.78 4.12 -9.51
N LEU A 50 -5.16 2.96 -9.26
CA LEU A 50 -3.78 2.69 -9.70
C LEU A 50 -3.60 2.98 -11.19
N LEU A 51 -4.60 2.64 -12.02
CA LEU A 51 -4.55 2.91 -13.45
C LEU A 51 -4.47 4.42 -13.75
N ASN A 52 -5.23 5.25 -13.03
CA ASN A 52 -5.11 6.71 -13.19
C ASN A 52 -3.75 7.24 -12.71
N GLN A 53 -3.21 6.68 -11.63
CA GLN A 53 -1.89 7.05 -11.12
C GLN A 53 -0.79 6.65 -12.11
N TYR A 54 -0.91 5.49 -12.76
CA TYR A 54 -0.03 5.05 -13.84
C TYR A 54 -0.07 5.99 -15.06
N GLU A 55 -1.25 6.43 -15.50
CA GLU A 55 -1.34 7.40 -16.60
C GLU A 55 -0.65 8.72 -16.27
N LEU A 56 -0.73 9.17 -15.00
CA LEU A 56 0.01 10.35 -14.54
C LEU A 56 1.52 10.10 -14.49
N TYR A 57 1.95 8.92 -14.05
CA TYR A 57 3.34 8.48 -14.12
C TYR A 57 3.86 8.54 -15.56
N ILE A 58 3.17 7.93 -16.52
CA ILE A 58 3.55 7.96 -17.94
C ILE A 58 3.66 9.40 -18.43
N LYS A 59 2.64 10.23 -18.21
CA LYS A 59 2.62 11.63 -18.64
C LYS A 59 3.77 12.47 -18.07
N LYS A 60 4.23 12.17 -16.86
CA LYS A 60 5.21 13.00 -16.14
C LYS A 60 6.64 12.47 -16.22
N MET A 61 6.80 11.16 -16.24
CA MET A 61 8.09 10.48 -16.04
C MET A 61 8.62 9.81 -17.30
N ILE A 62 7.76 9.47 -18.28
CA ILE A 62 8.17 8.77 -19.51
C ILE A 62 8.28 9.75 -20.69
N LYS A 63 9.07 9.40 -21.71
CA LYS A 63 9.41 10.16 -22.94
C LYS A 63 8.53 11.39 -23.20
N ARG A 64 9.15 12.58 -23.24
CA ARG A 64 8.51 13.92 -23.31
C ARG A 64 7.82 14.39 -22.02
N GLY A 65 7.81 13.56 -20.98
CA GLY A 65 7.36 13.94 -19.64
C GLY A 65 8.32 14.94 -18.99
N LYS A 66 7.75 15.84 -18.18
CA LYS A 66 8.48 16.93 -17.49
C LYS A 66 9.72 16.45 -16.72
N PHE A 67 9.67 15.24 -16.15
CA PHE A 67 10.70 14.69 -15.28
C PHE A 67 11.44 13.52 -15.93
N TYR A 68 11.33 13.32 -17.25
CA TYR A 68 11.94 12.17 -17.93
C TYR A 68 13.45 12.03 -17.68
N ASN A 69 14.18 13.15 -17.64
CA ASN A 69 15.63 13.16 -17.37
C ASN A 69 15.97 13.31 -15.87
N SER A 70 14.99 13.19 -14.97
CA SER A 70 15.16 13.42 -13.53
C SER A 70 15.22 12.13 -12.71
N TRP A 71 15.14 10.97 -13.34
CA TRP A 71 15.22 9.65 -12.70
C TRP A 71 15.89 8.65 -13.64
N ASN A 72 16.43 7.56 -13.13
CA ASN A 72 16.91 6.43 -13.94
C ASN A 72 16.58 5.10 -13.26
N SER A 73 16.73 4.00 -14.00
CA SER A 73 16.35 2.68 -13.51
C SER A 73 17.19 2.17 -12.34
N ASN A 74 18.42 2.66 -12.18
CA ASN A 74 19.41 2.07 -11.29
C ASN A 74 19.26 2.56 -9.84
N ASP A 75 18.78 3.79 -9.65
CA ASP A 75 18.66 4.44 -8.33
C ASP A 75 17.21 4.74 -7.91
N THR A 76 16.24 4.34 -8.73
CA THR A 76 14.82 4.61 -8.46
C THR A 76 14.11 3.36 -7.93
N LEU A 77 13.47 3.51 -6.77
CA LEU A 77 12.57 2.52 -6.18
C LEU A 77 11.10 2.86 -6.46
N PHE A 78 10.38 1.95 -7.12
CA PHE A 78 8.97 2.08 -7.45
C PHE A 78 8.12 1.38 -6.40
N SER A 79 7.50 2.14 -5.51
CA SER A 79 6.73 1.59 -4.40
C SER A 79 5.22 1.56 -4.67
N LEU A 80 4.57 0.44 -4.37
CA LEU A 80 3.13 0.24 -4.48
C LEU A 80 2.55 -0.27 -3.17
N TRP A 81 1.60 0.46 -2.60
CA TRP A 81 0.78 0.00 -1.46
C TRP A 81 -0.69 0.30 -1.74
N ILE A 82 -1.40 -0.68 -2.28
CA ILE A 82 -2.77 -0.53 -2.78
C ILE A 82 -3.51 -1.87 -2.70
N GLY A 83 -4.84 -1.82 -2.59
CA GLY A 83 -5.70 -3.00 -2.43
C GLY A 83 -6.60 -2.97 -1.19
N CYS A 84 -6.26 -2.17 -0.16
CA CYS A 84 -7.10 -2.04 1.04
C CYS A 84 -8.51 -1.54 0.70
N ASN A 85 -8.63 -0.59 -0.23
CA ASN A 85 -9.93 -0.08 -0.65
C ASN A 85 -10.68 -1.10 -1.53
N ASP A 86 -9.98 -1.92 -2.31
CA ASP A 86 -10.58 -2.98 -3.11
C ASP A 86 -11.30 -3.98 -2.20
N ILE A 87 -10.64 -4.45 -1.13
CA ILE A 87 -11.25 -5.34 -0.13
C ILE A 87 -12.41 -4.67 0.62
N ARG A 88 -12.26 -3.39 1.00
CA ARG A 88 -13.26 -2.68 1.81
C ARG A 88 -14.53 -2.32 1.03
N PHE A 89 -14.40 -2.02 -0.26
CA PHE A 89 -15.48 -1.41 -1.06
C PHE A 89 -15.96 -2.29 -2.20
N ILE A 90 -15.41 -3.49 -2.39
CA ILE A 90 -15.96 -4.45 -3.35
C ILE A 90 -17.43 -4.74 -3.04
N LYS A 91 -18.29 -4.67 -4.06
CA LYS A 91 -19.70 -5.00 -3.92
C LYS A 91 -19.86 -6.51 -3.79
N ARG A 92 -20.18 -6.96 -2.58
CA ARG A 92 -20.33 -8.40 -2.25
C ARG A 92 -21.70 -8.98 -2.60
N ASN A 93 -22.74 -8.16 -2.71
CA ASN A 93 -24.14 -8.58 -2.93
C ASN A 93 -24.52 -8.78 -4.40
N TYR A 94 -23.55 -9.03 -5.26
CA TYR A 94 -23.78 -9.28 -6.67
C TYR A 94 -24.19 -10.76 -6.87
N ASN A 95 -25.39 -11.13 -6.39
CA ASN A 95 -26.43 -11.91 -7.11
C ASN A 95 -27.32 -12.78 -6.22
N ASN A 96 -28.61 -12.44 -6.21
CA ASN A 96 -29.67 -13.45 -6.07
C ASN A 96 -30.04 -14.10 -7.43
N ASN A 97 -29.74 -13.51 -8.60
CA ASN A 97 -30.35 -13.99 -9.87
C ASN A 97 -29.50 -13.89 -11.16
N LYS A 98 -28.17 -13.74 -11.10
CA LYS A 98 -27.32 -13.86 -12.32
C LYS A 98 -26.09 -14.73 -12.02
N LYS A 99 -25.46 -15.32 -13.03
CA LYS A 99 -24.19 -16.03 -12.87
C LYS A 99 -23.08 -14.97 -12.75
N ILE A 100 -22.65 -14.65 -11.53
CA ILE A 100 -21.48 -13.81 -11.30
C ILE A 100 -20.28 -14.69 -10.97
N PRO A 101 -19.09 -14.34 -11.48
CA PRO A 101 -17.89 -15.03 -11.05
C PRO A 101 -17.69 -14.85 -9.54
N ARG A 102 -17.39 -15.96 -8.84
CA ARG A 102 -17.08 -15.98 -7.40
C ARG A 102 -16.12 -14.82 -7.08
N LEU A 103 -16.35 -14.07 -5.99
CA LEU A 103 -15.59 -12.88 -5.58
C LEU A 103 -14.06 -13.00 -5.76
N THR A 104 -13.51 -14.19 -5.50
CA THR A 104 -12.12 -14.56 -5.75
C THR A 104 -11.65 -14.29 -7.19
N LEU A 105 -12.48 -14.56 -8.20
CA LEU A 105 -12.15 -14.26 -9.60
C LEU A 105 -12.06 -12.75 -9.84
N ILE A 106 -12.95 -11.96 -9.24
CA ILE A 106 -12.88 -10.49 -9.33
C ILE A 106 -11.58 -10.01 -8.70
N PHE A 107 -11.22 -10.50 -7.52
CA PHE A 107 -9.92 -10.20 -6.90
C PHE A 107 -8.75 -10.62 -7.79
N ASN A 108 -8.79 -11.81 -8.40
CA ASN A 108 -7.74 -12.25 -9.31
C ASN A 108 -7.57 -11.30 -10.51
N ILE A 109 -8.67 -10.81 -11.09
CA ILE A 109 -8.64 -9.83 -12.19
C ILE A 109 -8.04 -8.50 -11.72
N ILE A 110 -8.49 -8.00 -10.57
CA ILE A 110 -8.00 -6.74 -9.98
C ILE A 110 -6.49 -6.84 -9.72
N ILE A 111 -6.04 -7.91 -9.06
CA ILE A 111 -4.62 -8.15 -8.75
C ILE A 111 -3.81 -8.30 -10.04
N GLN A 112 -4.35 -9.01 -11.06
CA GLN A 112 -3.70 -9.09 -12.36
C GLN A 112 -3.55 -7.71 -13.01
N ASN A 113 -4.51 -6.80 -12.86
CA ASN A 113 -4.40 -5.43 -13.39
C ASN A 113 -3.29 -4.63 -12.70
N MET A 114 -3.05 -4.84 -11.40
CA MET A 114 -1.89 -4.26 -10.71
C MET A 114 -0.57 -4.79 -11.30
N PHE A 115 -0.42 -6.10 -11.46
CA PHE A 115 0.83 -6.68 -12.01
C PHE A 115 1.03 -6.37 -13.50
N ASN A 116 -0.05 -6.27 -14.28
CA ASN A 116 0.03 -5.75 -15.65
C ASN A 116 0.52 -4.31 -15.68
N THR A 117 0.17 -3.49 -14.68
CA THR A 117 0.65 -2.11 -14.54
C THR A 117 2.13 -2.09 -14.18
N ILE A 118 2.57 -2.94 -13.25
CA ILE A 118 4.00 -3.12 -12.92
C ILE A 118 4.79 -3.55 -14.16
N GLU A 119 4.31 -4.54 -14.92
CA GLU A 119 4.97 -4.97 -16.16
C GLU A 119 5.04 -3.84 -17.20
N LYS A 120 4.00 -3.01 -17.32
CA LYS A 120 4.02 -1.83 -18.19
C LYS A 120 5.05 -0.80 -17.72
N MET A 121 5.14 -0.53 -16.42
CA MET A 121 6.16 0.36 -15.85
C MET A 121 7.56 -0.20 -16.15
N TYR A 122 7.76 -1.51 -16.00
CA TYR A 122 9.00 -2.18 -16.35
C TYR A 122 9.39 -2.00 -17.82
N LYS A 123 8.43 -2.18 -18.74
CA LYS A 123 8.63 -1.93 -20.19
C LYS A 123 8.98 -0.47 -20.51
N THR A 124 8.80 0.45 -19.57
CA THR A 124 9.18 1.87 -19.69
C THR A 124 10.43 2.24 -18.89
N GLY A 125 11.15 1.25 -18.34
CA GLY A 125 12.46 1.41 -17.70
C GLY A 125 12.47 1.23 -16.18
N ALA A 126 11.34 1.00 -15.52
CA ALA A 126 11.34 0.75 -14.07
C ALA A 126 11.90 -0.65 -13.74
N LYS A 127 12.88 -0.76 -12.84
CA LYS A 127 13.50 -2.06 -12.49
C LYS A 127 13.29 -2.51 -11.06
N ASN A 128 13.31 -1.58 -10.09
CA ASN A 128 13.25 -1.91 -8.67
C ASN A 128 11.86 -1.61 -8.11
N PHE A 129 11.15 -2.63 -7.65
CA PHE A 129 9.80 -2.51 -7.12
C PHE A 129 9.72 -2.93 -5.66
N LEU A 130 9.06 -2.13 -4.84
CA LEU A 130 8.66 -2.47 -3.48
C LEU A 130 7.14 -2.55 -3.42
N ILE A 131 6.60 -3.74 -3.19
CA ILE A 131 5.17 -4.01 -3.07
C ILE A 131 4.87 -4.24 -1.59
N LEU A 132 4.14 -3.31 -0.96
CA LEU A 132 3.64 -3.52 0.40
C LEU A 132 2.37 -4.34 0.31
N ASN A 133 2.37 -5.52 0.95
CA ASN A 133 1.18 -6.34 1.01
C ASN A 133 0.10 -5.69 1.91
N ILE A 134 -1.09 -6.27 1.89
CA ILE A 134 -2.23 -5.70 2.61
C ILE A 134 -2.03 -5.91 4.13
N PRO A 135 -2.10 -4.84 4.95
CA PRO A 135 -2.06 -4.92 6.41
C PRO A 135 -3.25 -5.72 6.96
N PRO A 136 -3.25 -6.13 8.24
CA PRO A 136 -4.29 -6.99 8.80
C PRO A 136 -5.59 -6.21 9.02
N LEU A 137 -6.40 -6.02 7.96
CA LEU A 137 -7.70 -5.32 8.04
C LEU A 137 -8.66 -6.00 9.02
N ASP A 138 -8.53 -7.32 9.21
CA ASP A 138 -9.25 -8.11 10.20
C ASP A 138 -8.93 -7.72 11.65
N LYS A 139 -7.72 -7.20 11.91
CA LYS A 139 -7.24 -6.75 13.22
C LYS A 139 -7.23 -5.22 13.39
N ALA A 140 -7.68 -4.48 12.37
CA ALA A 140 -7.71 -3.01 12.40
C ALA A 140 -8.94 -2.49 13.17
N PRO A 141 -8.89 -1.24 13.72
CA PRO A 141 -9.97 -0.70 14.54
C PRO A 141 -11.31 -0.47 13.83
N LEU A 142 -11.33 -0.61 12.51
CA LEU A 142 -12.55 -0.60 11.70
C LEU A 142 -13.38 -1.88 11.90
N ASN A 143 -12.73 -2.98 12.30
CA ASN A 143 -13.32 -4.30 12.51
C ASN A 143 -13.43 -4.68 14.00
N ASP A 144 -13.35 -3.70 14.93
CA ASP A 144 -13.50 -3.95 16.39
C ASP A 144 -14.78 -4.72 16.74
N SER A 145 -15.87 -4.51 15.98
CA SER A 145 -17.14 -5.20 16.21
C SER A 145 -17.18 -6.63 15.63
N GLY A 146 -16.11 -7.10 14.99
CA GLY A 146 -16.05 -8.39 14.30
C GLY A 146 -16.97 -8.54 13.08
N LYS A 147 -17.62 -7.45 12.64
CA LYS A 147 -18.66 -7.48 11.59
C LYS A 147 -18.12 -7.91 10.23
N TYR A 148 -16.83 -7.72 9.98
CA TYR A 148 -16.19 -8.02 8.70
C TYR A 148 -15.32 -9.28 8.81
N ASN A 149 -15.94 -10.41 9.17
CA ASN A 149 -15.29 -11.71 9.32
C ASN A 149 -14.55 -12.20 8.06
N TYR A 150 -14.89 -11.68 6.88
CA TYR A 150 -14.26 -12.00 5.61
C TYR A 150 -12.90 -11.31 5.39
N TYR A 151 -12.54 -10.26 6.13
CA TYR A 151 -11.29 -9.54 5.89
C TYR A 151 -10.06 -10.41 6.04
N LYS A 152 -10.05 -11.37 6.97
CA LYS A 152 -8.91 -12.27 7.14
C LYS A 152 -8.65 -13.05 5.85
N TYR A 153 -9.70 -13.64 5.27
CA TYR A 153 -9.60 -14.42 4.04
C TYR A 153 -9.25 -13.57 2.82
N ASP A 154 -9.87 -12.41 2.68
CA ASP A 154 -9.60 -11.50 1.55
C ASP A 154 -8.16 -10.95 1.59
N VAL A 155 -7.69 -10.54 2.78
CA VAL A 155 -6.31 -10.07 2.99
C VAL A 155 -5.31 -11.18 2.66
N MET A 156 -5.54 -12.39 3.16
CA MET A 156 -4.69 -13.54 2.85
C MET A 156 -4.69 -13.84 1.34
N HIS A 157 -5.84 -13.79 0.67
CA HIS A 157 -5.94 -14.01 -0.77
C HIS A 157 -5.12 -12.99 -1.57
N PHE A 158 -5.22 -11.70 -1.22
CA PHE A 158 -4.40 -10.65 -1.83
C PHE A 158 -2.91 -10.87 -1.59
N ASN A 159 -2.50 -11.10 -0.34
CA ASN A 159 -1.10 -11.23 0.02
C ASN A 159 -0.44 -12.45 -0.63
N THR A 160 -1.12 -13.61 -0.62
CA THR A 160 -0.66 -14.80 -1.34
C THR A 160 -0.56 -14.56 -2.85
N SER A 161 -1.57 -13.90 -3.43
CA SER A 161 -1.56 -13.59 -4.87
C SER A 161 -0.46 -12.60 -5.24
N PHE A 162 -0.13 -11.63 -4.38
CA PHE A 162 0.98 -10.69 -4.60
C PHE A 162 2.32 -11.43 -4.66
N ASN A 163 2.58 -12.35 -3.72
CA ASN A 163 3.79 -13.17 -3.74
C ASN A 163 3.89 -14.01 -5.02
N ILE A 164 2.83 -14.76 -5.36
CA ILE A 164 2.81 -15.61 -6.56
C ILE A 164 3.06 -14.78 -7.83
N LYS A 165 2.38 -13.63 -7.97
CA LYS A 165 2.52 -12.79 -9.17
C LYS A 165 3.87 -12.08 -9.23
N ALA A 166 4.44 -11.69 -8.10
CA ALA A 166 5.79 -11.15 -8.02
C ALA A 166 6.82 -12.20 -8.48
N GLU A 167 6.74 -13.43 -7.97
CA GLU A 167 7.62 -14.53 -8.40
C GLU A 167 7.50 -14.83 -9.90
N ILE A 168 6.28 -14.86 -10.44
CA ILE A 168 6.07 -15.08 -11.88
C ILE A 168 6.75 -13.97 -12.69
N LEU A 169 6.61 -12.71 -12.27
CA LEU A 169 7.19 -11.58 -12.99
C LEU A 169 8.72 -11.54 -12.89
N ALA A 170 9.28 -11.84 -11.70
CA ALA A 170 10.72 -11.97 -11.48
C ALA A 170 11.35 -13.13 -12.25
N LYS A 171 10.61 -14.25 -12.44
CA LYS A 171 11.05 -15.35 -13.31
C LYS A 171 11.03 -14.95 -14.79
N LYS A 172 10.08 -14.11 -15.19
CA LYS A 172 9.89 -13.65 -16.58
C LYS A 172 10.96 -12.64 -17.03
N TYR A 173 11.39 -11.75 -16.14
CA TYR A 173 12.36 -10.69 -16.46
C TYR A 173 13.57 -10.79 -15.52
N LYS A 174 14.74 -11.10 -16.06
CA LYS A 174 15.93 -11.41 -15.25
C LYS A 174 16.52 -10.19 -14.51
N ASP A 175 16.25 -8.98 -14.98
CA ASP A 175 16.76 -7.73 -14.43
C ASP A 175 15.67 -6.90 -13.71
N ILE A 176 14.50 -7.49 -13.44
CA ILE A 176 13.50 -6.88 -12.54
C ILE A 176 13.78 -7.31 -11.10
N ASN A 177 13.79 -6.34 -10.20
CA ASN A 177 13.89 -6.57 -8.76
C ASN A 177 12.51 -6.29 -8.15
N ILE A 178 11.93 -7.29 -7.49
CA ILE A 178 10.62 -7.15 -6.82
C ILE A 178 10.73 -7.64 -5.40
N ILE A 179 10.52 -6.73 -4.45
CA ILE A 179 10.47 -7.00 -3.02
C ILE A 179 9.00 -6.93 -2.61
N VAL A 180 8.47 -7.99 -2.01
CA VAL A 180 7.15 -7.97 -1.38
C VAL A 180 7.35 -7.82 0.12
N TYR A 181 7.04 -6.63 0.64
CA TYR A 181 7.14 -6.31 2.05
C TYR A 181 5.92 -6.84 2.82
N ASN A 182 6.17 -7.57 3.91
CA ASN A 182 5.12 -8.21 4.71
C ASN A 182 4.50 -7.26 5.74
N THR A 183 3.78 -6.25 5.25
CA THR A 183 3.04 -5.30 6.09
C THR A 183 2.11 -5.98 7.09
N ARG A 184 1.52 -7.14 6.73
CA ARG A 184 0.64 -7.87 7.63
C ARG A 184 1.37 -8.27 8.91
N GLU A 185 2.49 -8.96 8.75
CA GLU A 185 3.29 -9.47 9.86
C GLU A 185 3.88 -8.32 10.69
N GLU A 186 4.41 -7.30 10.03
CA GLU A 186 4.97 -6.14 10.74
C GLU A 186 3.92 -5.44 11.61
N TYR A 187 2.72 -5.21 11.08
CA TYR A 187 1.64 -4.63 11.88
C TYR A 187 1.29 -5.51 13.09
N GLU A 188 1.22 -6.83 12.89
CA GLU A 188 0.94 -7.75 13.99
C GLU A 188 2.06 -7.73 15.05
N TYR A 189 3.32 -7.66 14.62
CA TYR A 189 4.47 -7.51 15.50
C TYR A 189 4.40 -6.22 16.31
N ILE A 190 4.21 -5.05 15.66
CA ILE A 190 4.11 -3.76 16.33
C ILE A 190 2.94 -3.74 17.32
N MET A 191 1.77 -4.26 16.93
CA MET A 191 0.59 -4.26 17.81
C MET A 191 0.81 -5.12 19.06
N ASN A 192 1.44 -6.29 18.92
CA ASN A 192 1.70 -7.19 20.04
C ASN A 192 2.85 -6.70 20.94
N ASN A 193 3.81 -5.97 20.37
CA ASN A 193 5.03 -5.49 21.06
C ASN A 193 5.04 -3.97 21.22
N TYR A 194 3.88 -3.32 21.29
CA TYR A 194 3.72 -1.87 21.22
C TYR A 194 4.58 -1.09 22.24
N LYS A 195 4.89 -1.70 23.39
CA LYS A 195 5.76 -1.10 24.42
C LYS A 195 7.20 -0.89 23.94
N GLU A 196 7.74 -1.79 23.13
CA GLU A 196 9.09 -1.66 22.54
C GLU A 196 9.19 -0.40 21.66
N PHE A 197 8.07 0.04 21.12
CA PHE A 197 7.96 1.21 20.26
C PHE A 197 7.59 2.51 21.01
N ASN A 198 7.53 2.46 22.35
CA ASN A 198 7.07 3.55 23.22
C ASN A 198 5.63 4.01 22.92
N LEU A 199 4.79 3.08 22.50
CA LEU A 199 3.36 3.30 22.31
C LEU A 199 2.61 2.96 23.61
N ILE A 200 1.44 3.55 23.80
CA ILE A 200 0.60 3.25 24.97
C ILE A 200 -0.32 2.05 24.74
N ASP A 201 -0.63 1.75 23.48
CA ASP A 201 -1.51 0.66 23.08
C ASP A 201 -1.33 0.33 21.58
N GLY A 202 -1.45 -0.95 21.23
CA GLY A 202 -1.33 -1.45 19.87
C GLY A 202 -2.62 -1.45 19.05
N HIS A 203 -3.80 -1.45 19.68
CA HIS A 203 -5.09 -1.71 19.01
C HIS A 203 -6.04 -0.51 19.01
N SER A 204 -5.87 0.41 19.94
CA SER A 204 -6.73 1.55 20.17
C SER A 204 -6.43 2.67 19.19
N LYS A 205 -7.49 3.24 18.63
CA LYS A 205 -7.42 4.41 17.76
C LYS A 205 -7.44 5.70 18.58
N TRP A 206 -6.46 6.57 18.34
CA TRP A 206 -6.40 7.90 18.96
C TRP A 206 -7.68 8.72 18.74
N SER A 207 -8.28 8.62 17.55
CA SER A 207 -9.47 9.39 17.20
C SER A 207 -10.69 9.11 18.10
N ALA A 208 -10.76 7.92 18.71
CA ALA A 208 -11.83 7.56 19.63
C ALA A 208 -11.48 7.89 21.08
N ASN A 209 -10.19 7.89 21.43
CA ASN A 209 -9.72 8.10 22.79
C ASN A 209 -8.47 8.99 22.80
N LYS A 210 -8.69 10.31 22.84
CA LYS A 210 -7.65 11.36 22.73
C LYS A 210 -6.96 11.65 24.07
N THR A 211 -6.79 10.64 24.92
CA THR A 211 -6.26 10.80 26.29
C THR A 211 -4.76 11.08 26.32
N ALA A 212 -3.99 10.60 25.35
CA ALA A 212 -2.58 10.96 25.17
C ALA A 212 -2.31 11.62 23.82
N ASN A 213 -1.07 12.09 23.65
CA ASN A 213 -0.62 12.69 22.40
C ASN A 213 -0.62 11.65 21.27
N LEU A 214 -0.97 12.05 20.04
CA LEU A 214 -1.00 11.17 18.87
C LEU A 214 0.33 10.40 18.64
N LYS A 215 1.47 10.99 19.03
CA LYS A 215 2.78 10.34 18.95
C LYS A 215 2.89 9.03 19.75
N ASN A 216 1.97 8.79 20.68
CA ASN A 216 1.95 7.61 21.54
C ASN A 216 1.03 6.49 21.03
N TYR A 217 0.36 6.66 19.87
CA TYR A 217 -0.58 5.67 19.34
C TYR A 217 -0.08 5.06 18.03
N PHE A 218 -0.31 3.76 17.85
CA PHE A 218 -0.13 3.11 16.55
C PHE A 218 -1.22 3.52 15.55
N TRP A 219 -2.49 3.49 15.97
CA TRP A 219 -3.64 3.82 15.13
C TRP A 219 -4.08 5.28 15.31
N LEU A 220 -4.22 6.01 14.19
CA LEU A 220 -4.85 7.32 14.20
C LEU A 220 -6.36 7.17 14.28
N ASP A 221 -6.93 6.43 13.32
CA ASP A 221 -8.38 6.28 13.16
C ASP A 221 -8.76 4.81 12.93
N ARG A 222 -9.97 4.57 12.40
CA ARG A 222 -10.48 3.22 12.15
C ARG A 222 -9.63 2.41 11.16
N SER A 223 -8.92 3.04 10.23
CA SER A 223 -8.20 2.34 9.16
C SER A 223 -6.80 2.84 8.84
N HIS A 224 -6.35 3.92 9.46
CA HIS A 224 -5.03 4.50 9.22
C HIS A 224 -4.18 4.44 10.48
N ILE A 225 -2.95 3.96 10.33
CA ILE A 225 -1.91 4.13 11.34
C ILE A 225 -1.52 5.60 11.44
N SER A 226 -1.10 6.03 12.64
CA SER A 226 -0.63 7.38 12.92
C SER A 226 0.68 7.68 12.20
N PHE A 227 1.11 8.94 12.21
CA PHE A 227 2.44 9.31 11.75
C PHE A 227 3.53 8.55 12.52
N ARG A 228 3.34 8.26 13.82
CA ARG A 228 4.27 7.43 14.59
C ARG A 228 4.31 5.99 14.09
N GLY A 229 3.16 5.39 13.81
CA GLY A 229 3.11 4.07 13.18
C GLY A 229 3.80 4.06 11.81
N ASN A 230 3.67 5.14 11.03
CA ASN A 230 4.35 5.28 9.74
C ASN A 230 5.86 5.46 9.89
N GLU A 231 6.32 6.11 10.95
CA GLU A 231 7.75 6.25 11.26
C GLU A 231 8.37 4.88 11.59
N ILE A 232 7.70 4.08 12.43
CA ILE A 232 8.14 2.73 12.80
C ILE A 232 8.21 1.85 11.55
N LEU A 233 7.14 1.82 10.76
CA LEU A 233 7.08 1.08 9.50
C LEU A 233 8.18 1.51 8.52
N ALA A 234 8.47 2.82 8.42
CA ALA A 234 9.52 3.32 7.54
C ALA A 234 10.92 2.90 7.98
N LYS A 235 11.19 2.76 9.29
CA LYS A 235 12.46 2.25 9.80
C LYS A 235 12.65 0.78 9.45
N ASP A 236 11.64 -0.05 9.65
CA ASP A 236 11.72 -1.47 9.28
C ASP A 236 11.90 -1.66 7.76
N ILE A 237 11.15 -0.89 6.94
CA ILE A 237 11.36 -0.87 5.48
C ILE A 237 12.78 -0.44 5.13
N ASN A 238 13.33 0.57 5.80
CA ASN A 238 14.71 1.01 5.60
C ASN A 238 15.72 -0.10 5.92
N ASP A 239 15.51 -0.82 7.03
CA ASP A 239 16.42 -1.87 7.48
C ASP A 239 16.39 -3.05 6.49
N LEU A 240 15.20 -3.43 6.01
CA LEU A 240 15.07 -4.42 4.93
C LEU A 240 15.78 -3.97 3.64
N LEU A 241 15.58 -2.72 3.20
CA LEU A 241 16.22 -2.22 1.98
C LEU A 241 17.74 -2.12 2.14
N SER A 242 18.24 -1.89 3.35
CA SER A 242 19.67 -1.86 3.64
C SER A 242 20.27 -3.26 3.68
N SER A 243 19.53 -4.27 4.17
CA SER A 243 20.02 -5.64 4.28
C SER A 243 20.21 -6.35 2.94
N ILE A 244 19.51 -5.90 1.89
CA ILE A 244 19.59 -6.48 0.54
C ILE A 244 20.61 -5.79 -0.38
N ASN A 245 21.12 -4.63 0.03
CA ASN A 245 22.13 -3.85 -0.71
C ASN A 245 23.57 -4.17 -0.28
N ASN A 246 23.74 -5.07 0.70
CA ASN A 246 25.03 -5.55 1.20
C ASN A 246 25.41 -6.91 0.60
#